data_AF-A0A401Q148-F1
#
_entry.id   AF-A0A401Q148-F1
#
_cell.length_a   1.000
_cell.length_b   1.000
_cell.length_c   1.000
_cell.angle_alpha   90.00
_cell.angle_beta   90.00
_cell.angle_gamma   90.00
#
_symmetry.space_group_name_H-M   'P 1'
#
loop_
_entity.id
_entity.type
_entity.pdbx_description
1 polymer ?
#
loop_
_entity_poly.entity_id
_entity_poly.type
_entity_poly.pdbx_seq_one_letter_code
_entity_poly.pdbx_strand_id
1 'polypeptide(L)'
;LFSGHGECLCGECKCHASWIGDNCNCSTEMDSCLSDDGQICSGRGSCACGSCSCTEPGAFGDTCEKCPTCPDACGMKRECIECRLFNSGRLADNQTCQKLCKDEILTVDVLKTDDQDAVLCLYKTENDCVMRFTYSEHVSGKSVLTALKEPECASETDPVTVLIAVVGSILAVGIVLLAIWKLIVTIHDRREFARFQNERSRARYEMATNPLYRQPITTHTVELLSTMHNKSYNGIVD
;
A
#
# COMPACT_ATOMS: atom_id res chain seq x y z
N LEU A 1 56.13 8.61 43.56
CA LEU A 1 55.35 9.13 44.71
C LEU A 1 54.16 9.91 44.14
N PHE A 2 52.95 9.64 44.64
CA PHE A 2 51.68 10.38 44.38
C PHE A 2 51.35 10.68 42.91
N SER A 3 51.69 9.75 42.01
CA SER A 3 51.53 9.90 40.55
C SER A 3 52.14 11.16 39.93
N GLY A 4 52.99 11.90 40.66
CA GLY A 4 53.54 13.20 40.22
C GLY A 4 52.59 14.40 40.40
N HIS A 5 51.45 14.21 41.07
CA HIS A 5 50.39 15.22 41.22
C HIS A 5 50.18 15.70 42.66
N GLY A 6 51.18 15.53 43.52
CA GLY A 6 51.11 15.99 44.90
C GLY A 6 52.46 16.05 45.59
N GLU A 7 52.52 16.85 46.65
CA GLU A 7 53.65 16.99 47.55
C GLU A 7 53.34 16.29 48.87
N CYS A 8 54.30 15.57 49.44
CA CYS A 8 54.15 14.96 50.76
C CYS A 8 54.87 15.79 51.81
N LEU A 9 54.12 16.21 52.82
CA LEU A 9 54.65 16.83 54.02
C LEU A 9 54.30 15.99 55.21
N CYS A 10 55.31 15.45 55.89
CA CYS A 10 55.19 14.77 57.18
C CYS A 10 54.18 13.61 57.22
N GLY A 11 54.03 12.87 56.11
CA GLY A 11 53.12 11.72 56.02
C GLY A 11 51.69 12.05 55.56
N GLU A 12 51.34 13.32 55.43
CA GLU A 12 50.12 13.77 54.77
C GLU A 12 50.41 14.19 53.32
N CYS A 13 49.53 13.76 52.41
CA CYS A 13 49.64 14.07 50.99
C CYS A 13 48.83 15.33 50.67
N LYS A 14 49.47 16.34 50.07
CA LYS A 14 48.80 17.51 49.52
C LYS A 14 48.80 17.44 47.99
N CYS A 15 47.61 17.23 47.43
CA CYS A 15 47.41 17.20 45.98
C CYS A 15 47.53 18.59 45.36
N HIS A 16 48.03 18.63 44.12
CA HIS A 16 48.04 19.83 43.31
C HIS A 16 46.60 20.27 42.99
N ALA A 17 46.45 21.53 42.56
CA ALA A 17 45.17 22.04 42.08
C ALA A 17 44.61 21.10 40.99
N SER A 18 43.31 20.80 41.09
CA SER A 18 42.58 19.86 40.23
C SER A 18 42.82 18.36 40.46
N TRP A 19 43.45 17.95 41.57
CA TRP A 19 43.63 16.53 41.93
C TRP A 19 43.15 16.25 43.35
N ILE A 20 42.52 15.08 43.54
CA ILE A 20 41.99 14.60 44.82
C ILE A 20 42.33 13.13 45.06
N GLY A 21 42.02 12.65 46.27
CA GLY A 21 42.26 11.28 46.72
C GLY A 21 43.57 11.12 47.50
N ASP A 22 43.67 10.04 48.28
CA ASP A 22 44.78 9.80 49.22
C ASP A 22 46.16 9.74 48.54
N ASN A 23 46.17 9.41 47.24
CA ASN A 23 47.37 9.33 46.42
C ASN A 23 47.41 10.36 45.27
N CYS A 24 46.52 11.35 45.27
CA CYS A 24 46.36 12.36 44.22
C CYS A 24 46.21 11.75 42.82
N ASN A 25 45.46 10.66 42.73
CA ASN A 25 45.28 9.88 41.50
C ASN A 25 44.00 10.23 40.73
N CYS A 26 43.14 11.07 41.29
CA CYS A 26 41.83 11.39 40.74
C CYS A 26 41.81 12.85 40.28
N SER A 27 41.70 13.08 38.98
CA SER A 27 41.51 14.44 38.44
C SER A 27 40.11 14.94 38.75
N THR A 28 39.98 16.22 39.10
CA THR A 28 38.68 16.90 39.22
C THR A 28 38.24 17.56 37.92
N GLU A 29 39.05 17.49 36.87
CA GLU A 29 38.68 17.98 35.55
C GLU A 29 37.57 17.08 34.96
N MET A 30 36.56 17.72 34.37
CA MET A 30 35.38 17.04 33.81
C MET A 30 35.37 17.03 32.28
N ASP A 31 36.41 17.59 31.64
CA ASP A 31 36.48 17.77 30.19
C ASP A 31 36.41 16.43 29.44
N SER A 32 37.01 15.38 30.00
CA SER A 32 36.95 14.01 29.45
C SER A 32 35.59 13.33 29.60
N CYS A 33 34.72 13.83 30.48
CA CYS A 33 33.38 13.31 30.70
C CYS A 33 32.31 14.09 29.91
N LEU A 34 32.69 15.15 29.19
CA LEU A 34 31.78 15.95 28.40
C LEU A 34 31.43 15.20 27.11
N SER A 35 30.15 14.91 26.91
CA SER A 35 29.64 14.26 25.70
C SER A 35 29.44 15.27 24.56
N ASP A 36 29.26 14.78 23.33
CA ASP A 36 28.99 15.60 22.14
C ASP A 36 27.74 16.48 22.29
N ASP A 37 26.79 16.04 23.12
CA ASP A 37 25.55 16.76 23.44
C ASP A 37 25.76 17.90 24.47
N GLY A 38 27.00 18.13 24.91
CA GLY A 38 27.36 19.15 25.90
C GLY A 38 26.97 18.81 27.34
N GLN A 39 26.46 17.59 27.57
CA GLN A 39 26.12 17.09 28.91
C GLN A 39 27.25 16.21 29.46
N ILE A 40 27.46 16.26 30.77
CA ILE A 40 28.37 15.34 31.47
C ILE A 40 27.77 13.94 31.44
N CYS A 41 28.53 12.98 30.91
CA CYS A 41 28.13 11.58 30.80
C CYS A 41 26.76 11.38 30.13
N SER A 42 26.47 12.19 29.10
CA SER A 42 25.19 12.21 28.37
C SER A 42 23.96 12.38 29.27
N GLY A 43 24.11 12.87 30.50
CA GLY A 43 23.05 12.94 31.51
C GLY A 43 22.63 11.59 32.11
N ARG A 44 23.33 10.51 31.77
CA ARG A 44 23.00 9.11 32.12
C ARG A 44 23.90 8.53 33.20
N GLY A 45 24.78 9.36 33.77
CA GLY A 45 25.76 8.95 34.76
C GLY A 45 26.42 10.13 35.47
N SER A 46 27.42 9.81 36.28
CA SER A 46 28.21 10.78 37.02
C SER A 46 29.69 10.67 36.64
N CYS A 47 30.37 11.80 36.44
CA CYS A 47 31.81 11.84 36.20
C CYS A 47 32.57 11.63 37.51
N ALA A 48 33.44 10.62 37.55
CA ALA A 48 34.33 10.35 38.66
C ALA A 48 35.76 10.18 38.14
N CYS A 49 36.68 11.02 38.61
CA CYS A 49 38.10 10.97 38.24
C CYS A 49 38.37 11.05 36.72
N GLY A 50 37.59 11.85 35.99
CA GLY A 50 37.72 11.99 34.54
C GLY A 50 37.14 10.82 33.73
N SER A 51 36.38 9.91 34.34
CA SER A 51 35.67 8.82 33.65
C SER A 51 34.21 8.77 34.07
N CYS A 52 33.32 8.41 33.15
CA CYS A 52 31.89 8.34 33.42
C CYS A 52 31.49 7.02 34.09
N SER A 53 30.77 7.12 35.20
CA SER A 53 30.08 6.01 35.83
C SER A 53 28.60 6.06 35.45
N CYS A 54 28.19 5.19 34.53
CA CYS A 54 26.82 5.14 34.02
C CYS A 54 25.88 4.56 35.09
N THR A 55 24.89 5.36 35.50
CA THR A 55 23.90 4.96 36.51
C THR A 55 22.62 4.44 35.88
N GLU A 56 22.36 4.81 34.63
CA GLU A 56 21.18 4.38 33.90
C GLU A 56 21.32 2.91 33.45
N PRO A 57 20.33 2.04 33.75
CA PRO A 57 20.42 0.62 33.41
C PRO A 57 20.45 0.38 31.90
N GLY A 58 21.53 -0.28 31.46
CA GLY A 58 21.79 -0.58 30.06
C GLY A 58 22.46 0.56 29.29
N ALA A 59 22.81 1.67 29.94
CA ALA A 59 23.69 2.70 29.38
C ALA A 59 25.16 2.30 29.50
N PHE A 60 25.94 2.53 28.45
CA PHE A 60 27.38 2.24 28.37
C PHE A 60 28.06 3.16 27.36
N GLY A 61 29.39 3.04 27.22
CA GLY A 61 30.23 3.95 26.45
C GLY A 61 31.07 4.85 27.35
N ASP A 62 32.05 5.54 26.77
CA ASP A 62 33.01 6.36 27.52
C ASP A 62 32.32 7.54 28.21
N THR A 63 31.22 8.03 27.62
CA THR A 63 30.37 9.09 28.17
C THR A 63 28.94 8.62 28.42
N CYS A 64 28.70 7.31 28.53
CA CYS A 64 27.35 6.73 28.69
C CYS A 64 26.38 7.02 27.53
N GLU A 65 26.90 7.32 26.34
CA GLU A 65 26.11 7.76 25.19
C GLU A 65 25.27 6.63 24.55
N LYS A 66 25.64 5.36 24.79
CA LYS A 66 24.97 4.20 24.18
C LYS A 66 23.99 3.61 25.18
N CYS A 67 22.71 3.55 24.82
CA CYS A 67 21.71 2.91 25.66
C CYS A 67 20.57 2.30 24.82
N PRO A 68 20.67 1.02 24.41
CA PRO A 68 19.65 0.35 23.60
C PRO A 68 18.34 0.09 24.36
N THR A 69 18.38 -0.01 25.69
CA THR A 69 17.21 -0.25 26.54
C THR A 69 16.50 1.02 26.99
N CYS A 70 17.05 2.19 26.67
CA CYS A 70 16.46 3.46 27.08
C CYS A 70 15.25 3.80 26.18
N PRO A 71 14.15 4.32 26.76
CA PRO A 71 12.95 4.68 26.00
C PRO A 71 13.21 5.75 24.92
N ASP A 72 14.24 6.59 25.10
CA ASP A 72 14.63 7.64 24.15
C ASP A 72 15.51 7.16 22.99
N ALA A 73 15.96 5.90 22.98
CA ALA A 73 16.79 5.36 21.90
C ALA A 73 16.06 5.42 20.55
N CYS A 74 14.77 5.04 20.54
CA CYS A 74 13.92 5.17 19.36
C CYS A 74 13.72 6.64 18.95
N GLY A 75 13.67 7.58 19.91
CA GLY A 75 13.47 9.00 19.65
C GLY A 75 14.63 9.63 18.88
N MET A 76 15.86 9.39 19.33
CA MET A 76 17.07 9.90 18.67
C MET A 76 17.25 9.26 17.29
N LYS A 77 17.04 7.94 17.17
CA LYS A 77 17.17 7.22 15.90
C LYS A 77 16.07 7.59 14.89
N ARG A 78 14.87 7.93 15.37
CA ARG A 78 13.78 8.49 14.54
C ARG A 78 14.21 9.79 13.86
N GLU A 79 14.85 10.71 14.58
CA GLU A 79 15.30 11.99 13.98
C GLU A 79 16.30 11.75 12.84
N CYS A 80 17.16 10.73 12.96
CA CYS A 80 18.07 10.33 11.89
C CYS A 80 17.36 9.69 10.68
N ILE A 81 16.32 8.89 10.91
CA ILE A 81 15.50 8.31 9.84
C ILE A 81 14.78 9.43 9.08
N GLU A 82 14.14 10.36 9.79
CA GLU A 82 13.45 11.50 9.18
C GLU A 82 14.39 12.36 8.32
N CYS A 83 15.59 12.71 8.81
CA CYS A 83 16.50 13.54 8.05
C CYS A 83 17.19 12.80 6.88
N ARG A 84 17.61 11.54 7.06
CA ARG A 84 18.37 10.80 6.03
C ARG A 84 17.49 10.23 4.92
N LEU A 85 16.26 9.81 5.23
CA LEU A 85 15.35 9.18 4.27
C LEU A 85 14.36 10.17 3.67
N PHE A 86 13.82 11.08 4.50
CA PHE A 86 12.72 11.96 4.11
C PHE A 86 13.12 13.44 4.03
N ASN A 87 14.38 13.79 4.36
CA ASN A 87 14.85 15.18 4.49
C ASN A 87 13.91 16.05 5.34
N SER A 88 13.31 15.47 6.38
CA SER A 88 12.32 16.11 7.24
C SER A 88 12.71 16.01 8.73
N GLY A 89 11.88 16.56 9.61
CA GLY A 89 12.11 16.54 11.06
C GLY A 89 12.99 17.68 11.58
N ARG A 90 13.40 17.59 12.85
CA ARG A 90 14.18 18.64 13.55
C ARG A 90 15.60 18.78 13.01
N LEU A 91 16.16 17.70 12.46
CA LEU A 91 17.49 17.65 11.85
C LEU A 91 17.42 17.82 10.32
N ALA A 92 16.39 18.48 9.78
CA ALA A 92 16.25 18.66 8.32
C ALA A 92 17.44 19.42 7.68
N ASP A 93 18.23 20.14 8.46
CA ASP A 93 19.49 20.72 7.99
C ASP A 93 20.53 19.63 7.67
N ASN A 94 20.98 19.60 6.41
CA ASN A 94 21.83 18.53 5.88
C ASN A 94 23.20 18.44 6.60
N GLN A 95 23.80 19.59 6.97
CA GLN A 95 25.08 19.60 7.69
C GLN A 95 24.94 18.96 9.08
N THR A 96 23.87 19.31 9.80
CA THR A 96 23.61 18.76 11.13
C THR A 96 23.25 17.28 11.07
N CYS A 97 22.38 16.88 10.13
CA CYS A 97 22.00 15.49 9.88
C CYS A 97 23.22 14.60 9.61
N GLN A 98 24.11 15.01 8.71
CA GLN A 98 25.28 14.21 8.35
C GLN A 98 26.34 14.13 9.47
N LYS A 99 26.37 15.13 10.36
CA LYS A 99 27.28 15.15 11.52
C LYS A 99 26.79 14.23 12.64
N LEU A 100 25.49 14.26 12.95
CA LEU A 100 24.90 13.51 14.07
C LEU A 100 24.56 12.05 13.69
N CYS A 101 24.07 11.83 12.47
CA CYS A 101 23.57 10.53 12.03
C CYS A 101 24.64 9.75 11.25
N LYS A 102 25.53 9.09 11.99
CA LYS A 102 26.62 8.28 11.42
C LYS A 102 26.27 6.80 11.23
N ASP A 103 25.11 6.38 11.70
CA ASP A 103 24.67 5.00 11.61
C ASP A 103 24.43 4.56 10.16
N GLU A 104 24.62 3.27 9.89
CA GLU A 104 24.27 2.67 8.61
C GLU A 104 22.76 2.38 8.58
N ILE A 105 22.08 2.90 7.56
CA ILE A 105 20.63 2.75 7.38
C ILE A 105 20.37 1.85 6.18
N LEU A 106 19.75 0.70 6.43
CA LEU A 106 19.28 -0.24 5.43
C LEU A 106 17.78 -0.05 5.22
N THR A 107 17.34 0.19 3.99
CA THR A 107 15.92 0.26 3.65
C THR A 107 15.41 -1.08 3.12
N VAL A 108 14.28 -1.54 3.64
CA VAL A 108 13.65 -2.81 3.25
C VAL A 108 12.17 -2.63 2.97
N ASP A 109 11.61 -3.45 2.07
CA ASP A 109 10.17 -3.43 1.80
C ASP A 109 9.36 -4.12 2.91
N VAL A 110 9.96 -5.10 3.59
CA VAL A 110 9.34 -5.84 4.71
C VAL A 110 10.33 -5.96 5.85
N LEU A 111 9.92 -5.52 7.04
CA LEU A 111 10.73 -5.61 8.24
C LEU A 111 10.59 -6.98 8.91
N LYS A 112 11.71 -7.63 9.18
CA LYS A 112 11.76 -8.85 10.00
C LYS A 112 11.88 -8.44 11.47
N THR A 113 11.00 -8.96 12.31
CA THR A 113 10.96 -8.65 13.76
C THR A 113 11.36 -9.83 14.64
N ASP A 114 11.92 -10.89 14.06
CA ASP A 114 12.23 -12.15 14.75
C ASP A 114 13.61 -12.12 15.45
N ASP A 115 14.40 -11.08 15.21
CA ASP A 115 15.72 -10.94 15.81
C ASP A 115 15.58 -10.48 17.28
N GLN A 116 15.94 -11.36 18.24
CA GLN A 116 15.86 -11.07 19.68
C GLN A 116 16.77 -9.92 20.13
N ASP A 117 17.83 -9.64 19.37
CA ASP A 117 18.82 -8.61 19.67
C ASP A 117 18.50 -7.25 19.01
N ALA A 118 17.36 -7.14 18.31
CA ALA A 118 16.95 -5.92 17.62
C ALA A 118 15.74 -5.27 18.30
N VAL A 119 15.85 -3.97 18.60
CA VAL A 119 14.76 -3.18 19.17
C VAL A 119 13.87 -2.67 18.04
N LEU A 120 12.58 -3.00 18.07
CA LEU A 120 11.58 -2.50 17.13
C LEU A 120 11.03 -1.15 17.60
N CYS A 121 11.18 -0.13 16.77
CA CYS A 121 10.66 1.21 16.99
C CYS A 121 9.54 1.52 15.98
N LEU A 122 8.49 2.19 16.45
CA LEU A 122 7.36 2.64 15.63
C LEU A 122 7.06 4.09 15.93
N TYR A 123 6.79 4.87 14.88
CA TYR A 123 6.31 6.24 15.03
C TYR A 123 5.29 6.59 13.95
N LYS A 124 4.45 7.56 14.26
CA LYS A 124 3.41 8.06 13.36
C LYS A 124 3.96 9.23 12.55
N THR A 125 3.75 9.21 11.24
CA THR A 125 4.16 10.31 10.34
C THR A 125 3.06 11.36 10.23
N GLU A 126 3.37 12.51 9.61
CA GLU A 126 2.41 13.62 9.43
C GLU A 126 1.16 13.21 8.62
N ASN A 127 1.28 12.21 7.74
CA ASN A 127 0.19 11.72 6.89
C ASN A 127 -0.64 10.60 7.56
N ASP A 128 -0.64 10.53 8.88
CA ASP A 128 -1.32 9.48 9.67
C ASP A 128 -0.79 8.05 9.44
N CYS A 129 0.30 7.88 8.68
CA CYS A 129 0.91 6.59 8.40
C CYS A 129 1.83 6.12 9.53
N VAL A 130 2.10 4.82 9.61
CA VAL A 130 2.99 4.23 10.62
C VAL A 130 4.31 3.85 9.98
N MET A 131 5.39 4.47 10.46
CA MET A 131 6.74 4.11 10.10
C MET A 131 7.31 3.11 11.11
N ARG A 132 7.97 2.06 10.62
CA ARG A 132 8.59 1.02 11.42
C ARG A 132 10.07 0.92 11.09
N PHE A 133 10.88 0.71 12.11
CA PHE A 133 12.30 0.43 11.95
C PHE A 133 12.84 -0.40 13.12
N THR A 134 13.88 -1.18 12.86
CA THR A 134 14.62 -1.90 13.90
C THR A 134 16.01 -1.31 14.08
N TYR A 135 16.47 -1.35 15.31
CA TYR A 135 17.79 -0.91 15.73
C TYR A 135 18.53 -2.08 16.37
N SER A 136 19.74 -2.35 15.90
CA SER A 136 20.62 -3.38 16.48
C SER A 136 22.04 -2.84 16.61
N GLU A 137 22.72 -3.20 17.70
CA GLU A 137 24.13 -2.88 17.91
C GLU A 137 24.97 -4.13 17.72
N HIS A 138 25.91 -4.07 16.77
CA HIS A 138 26.85 -5.15 16.52
C HIS A 138 27.97 -5.14 17.58
N VAL A 139 28.50 -6.31 17.94
CA VAL A 139 29.61 -6.47 18.94
C VAL A 139 30.88 -5.67 18.62
N SER A 140 31.02 -5.20 17.39
CA SER A 140 32.10 -4.33 16.91
C SER A 140 31.87 -2.85 17.23
N GLY A 141 30.78 -2.51 17.94
CA GLY A 141 30.40 -1.14 18.28
C GLY A 141 29.76 -0.37 17.13
N LYS A 142 29.42 -1.04 16.01
CA LYS A 142 28.68 -0.45 14.89
C LYS A 142 27.19 -0.71 15.06
N SER A 143 26.40 0.34 15.02
CA SER A 143 24.94 0.32 15.01
C SER A 143 24.40 0.26 13.59
N VAL A 144 23.43 -0.63 13.36
CA VAL A 144 22.72 -0.79 12.09
C VAL A 144 21.24 -0.54 12.32
N LEU A 145 20.66 0.36 11.53
CA LEU A 145 19.21 0.61 11.49
C LEU A 145 18.64 -0.03 10.24
N THR A 146 17.55 -0.77 10.40
CA THR A 146 16.77 -1.28 9.26
C THR A 146 15.40 -0.65 9.28
N ALA A 147 15.09 0.19 8.28
CA ALA A 147 13.85 0.95 8.20
C ALA A 147 12.99 0.48 7.02
N LEU A 148 11.66 0.61 7.13
CA LEU A 148 10.79 0.43 5.97
C LEU A 148 11.11 1.47 4.90
N LYS A 149 11.07 1.08 3.63
CA LYS A 149 11.28 2.01 2.52
C LYS A 149 10.16 3.04 2.43
N GLU A 150 8.91 2.60 2.63
CA GLU A 150 7.71 3.43 2.60
C GLU A 150 6.89 3.18 3.88
N PRO A 151 6.29 4.22 4.48
CA PRO A 151 5.49 4.04 5.68
C PRO A 151 4.19 3.27 5.36
N GLU A 152 3.75 2.44 6.30
CA GLU A 152 2.49 1.70 6.17
C GLU A 152 1.33 2.67 6.41
N CYS A 153 0.72 3.13 5.34
CA CYS A 153 -0.51 3.91 5.38
C CYS A 153 -1.71 2.97 5.27
N ALA A 154 -2.76 3.21 6.05
CA ALA A 154 -4.05 2.61 5.74
C ALA A 154 -4.48 3.14 4.37
N SER A 155 -4.51 2.28 3.36
CA SER A 155 -5.09 2.65 2.08
C SER A 155 -6.58 2.85 2.31
N GLU A 156 -7.04 4.10 2.36
CA GLU A 156 -8.45 4.37 2.14
C GLU A 156 -8.77 3.82 0.74
N THR A 157 -9.47 2.69 0.67
CA THR A 157 -9.94 2.15 -0.61
C THR A 157 -10.71 3.26 -1.31
N ASP A 158 -10.17 3.74 -2.44
CA ASP A 158 -10.76 4.83 -3.20
C ASP A 158 -12.24 4.50 -3.47
N PRO A 159 -13.18 5.34 -3.01
CA PRO A 159 -14.61 5.09 -3.16
C PRO A 159 -15.01 4.87 -4.62
N VAL A 160 -14.27 5.45 -5.57
CA VAL A 160 -14.51 5.27 -7.01
C VAL A 160 -14.21 3.83 -7.47
N THR A 161 -13.15 3.21 -6.95
CA THR A 161 -12.78 1.83 -7.31
C THR A 161 -13.84 0.83 -6.85
N VAL A 162 -14.34 0.99 -5.62
CA VAL A 162 -15.42 0.15 -5.07
C VAL A 162 -16.71 0.35 -5.89
N LEU A 163 -17.04 1.59 -6.23
CA LEU A 163 -18.22 1.91 -7.05
C LEU A 163 -18.17 1.24 -8.42
N ILE A 164 -17.04 1.33 -9.13
CA ILE A 164 -16.86 0.73 -10.46
C ILE A 164 -17.00 -0.81 -10.38
N ALA A 165 -16.41 -1.45 -9.36
CA ALA A 165 -16.51 -2.89 -9.18
C ALA A 165 -17.96 -3.35 -8.96
N VAL A 166 -18.72 -2.63 -8.11
CA VAL A 166 -20.12 -2.94 -7.83
C VAL A 166 -20.99 -2.72 -9.07
N VAL A 167 -20.85 -1.58 -9.75
CA VAL A 167 -21.64 -1.29 -10.96
C VAL A 167 -21.32 -2.27 -12.08
N GLY A 168 -20.03 -2.56 -12.29
CA GLY A 168 -19.58 -3.51 -13.31
C GLY A 168 -20.13 -4.92 -13.09
N SER A 169 -20.16 -5.39 -11.85
CA SER A 169 -20.71 -6.71 -11.52
C SER A 169 -22.22 -6.80 -11.75
N ILE A 170 -22.99 -5.76 -11.38
CA ILE A 170 -24.44 -5.70 -11.62
C ILE A 170 -24.75 -5.75 -13.13
N LEU A 171 -24.03 -4.94 -13.92
CA LEU A 171 -24.21 -4.93 -15.39
C LEU A 171 -23.86 -6.28 -16.01
N ALA A 172 -22.77 -6.90 -15.57
CA ALA A 172 -22.35 -8.22 -16.06
C ALA A 172 -23.40 -9.30 -15.78
N VAL A 173 -23.96 -9.33 -14.57
CA VAL A 173 -25.04 -10.26 -14.20
C VAL A 173 -26.28 -10.02 -15.07
N GLY A 174 -26.66 -8.76 -15.29
CA GLY A 174 -27.79 -8.41 -16.16
C GLY A 174 -27.59 -8.90 -17.61
N ILE A 175 -26.40 -8.71 -18.18
CA ILE A 175 -26.06 -9.18 -19.54
C ILE A 175 -26.14 -10.70 -19.62
N VAL A 176 -25.62 -11.42 -18.61
CA VAL A 176 -25.68 -12.89 -18.56
C VAL A 176 -27.13 -13.39 -18.51
N LEU A 177 -27.98 -12.77 -17.68
CA LEU A 177 -29.40 -13.13 -17.61
C LEU A 177 -30.13 -12.87 -18.93
N LEU A 178 -29.85 -11.75 -19.58
CA LEU A 178 -30.42 -11.43 -20.90
C LEU A 178 -29.93 -12.41 -21.98
N ALA A 179 -28.65 -12.79 -21.96
CA ALA A 179 -28.10 -13.78 -22.88
C ALA A 179 -28.75 -15.16 -22.69
N ILE A 180 -28.91 -15.61 -21.44
CA ILE A 180 -29.61 -16.86 -21.13
C ILE A 180 -31.07 -16.81 -21.58
N TRP A 181 -31.79 -15.74 -21.27
CA TRP A 181 -33.17 -15.56 -21.71
C TRP A 181 -33.28 -15.58 -23.24
N LYS A 182 -32.40 -14.84 -23.93
CA LYS A 182 -32.34 -14.81 -25.40
C LYS A 182 -32.06 -16.19 -25.98
N LEU A 183 -31.15 -16.96 -25.38
CA LEU A 183 -30.86 -18.34 -25.78
C LEU A 183 -32.08 -19.25 -25.61
N ILE A 184 -32.75 -19.19 -24.45
CA ILE A 184 -33.96 -19.98 -24.18
C ILE A 184 -35.05 -19.66 -25.20
N VAL A 185 -35.34 -18.37 -25.42
CA VAL A 185 -36.35 -17.92 -26.39
C VAL A 185 -35.98 -18.38 -27.80
N THR A 186 -34.71 -18.25 -28.19
CA THR A 186 -34.24 -18.66 -29.52
C THR A 186 -34.37 -20.17 -29.73
N ILE A 187 -34.13 -20.98 -28.70
CA ILE A 187 -34.34 -22.44 -28.75
C ILE A 187 -35.84 -22.76 -28.86
N HIS A 188 -36.68 -22.09 -28.08
CA HIS A 188 -38.12 -22.29 -28.11
C HIS A 188 -38.70 -21.92 -29.48
N ASP A 189 -38.38 -20.73 -29.98
CA ASP A 189 -38.78 -20.25 -31.30
C ASP A 189 -38.31 -21.19 -32.42
N ARG A 190 -37.06 -21.68 -32.38
CA ARG A 190 -36.57 -22.70 -33.33
C ARG A 190 -37.36 -24.00 -33.28
N ARG A 191 -37.75 -24.46 -32.08
CA ARG A 191 -38.54 -25.69 -31.92
C ARG A 191 -39.95 -25.52 -32.47
N GLU A 192 -40.58 -24.38 -32.18
CA GLU A 192 -41.91 -24.06 -32.70
C GLU A 192 -41.90 -23.88 -34.22
N PHE A 193 -40.90 -23.17 -34.75
CA PHE A 193 -40.73 -23.00 -36.19
C PHE A 193 -40.55 -24.34 -36.91
N ALA A 194 -39.76 -25.26 -36.35
CA ALA A 194 -39.60 -26.60 -36.90
C ALA A 194 -40.92 -27.41 -36.90
N ARG A 195 -41.70 -27.33 -35.82
CA ARG A 195 -43.04 -27.94 -35.75
C ARG A 195 -43.97 -27.34 -36.80
N PHE A 196 -44.00 -26.02 -36.92
CA PHE A 196 -44.86 -25.31 -37.88
C PHE A 196 -44.51 -25.65 -39.34
N GLN A 197 -43.22 -25.73 -39.68
CA GLN A 197 -42.80 -26.15 -41.03
C GLN A 197 -43.20 -27.59 -41.35
N ASN A 198 -43.10 -28.50 -40.37
CA ASN A 198 -43.55 -29.88 -40.53
C ASN A 198 -45.06 -29.95 -40.79
N GLU A 199 -45.87 -29.25 -39.99
CA GLU A 199 -47.33 -29.16 -40.17
C GLU A 199 -47.71 -28.56 -41.54
N ARG A 200 -47.04 -27.48 -41.97
CA ARG A 200 -47.24 -26.90 -43.32
C ARG A 200 -46.89 -27.87 -44.45
N SER A 201 -45.80 -28.62 -44.31
CA SER A 201 -45.41 -29.61 -45.33
C SER A 201 -46.43 -30.73 -45.45
N ARG A 202 -46.95 -31.24 -44.32
CA ARG A 202 -47.99 -32.28 -44.29
C ARG A 202 -49.32 -31.78 -44.85
N ALA A 203 -49.72 -30.55 -44.51
CA ALA A 203 -50.92 -29.93 -45.08
C ALA A 203 -50.84 -29.75 -46.60
N ARG A 204 -49.65 -29.48 -47.16
CA ARG A 204 -49.46 -29.47 -48.62
C ARG A 204 -49.66 -30.85 -49.28
N TYR A 205 -49.33 -31.95 -48.61
CA TYR A 205 -49.59 -33.30 -49.13
C TYR A 205 -51.08 -33.65 -49.13
N GLU A 206 -51.83 -33.24 -48.10
CA GLU A 206 -53.29 -33.46 -48.03
C GLU A 206 -54.07 -32.65 -49.09
N MET A 207 -53.60 -31.46 -49.47
CA MET A 207 -54.22 -30.65 -50.53
C MET A 207 -54.01 -31.20 -51.94
N ALA A 208 -53.03 -32.10 -52.14
CA ALA A 208 -52.60 -32.56 -53.47
C ALA A 208 -53.21 -33.90 -53.94
N THR A 209 -54.12 -34.52 -53.19
CA THR A 209 -54.75 -35.79 -53.59
C THR A 209 -56.28 -35.76 -53.48
N ASN A 210 -56.92 -35.14 -54.48
CA ASN A 210 -58.32 -35.42 -54.77
C ASN A 210 -58.46 -35.91 -56.23
N PRO A 211 -58.64 -37.23 -56.46
CA PRO A 211 -58.80 -37.81 -57.80
C PRO A 211 -60.01 -37.29 -58.59
N LEU A 212 -60.94 -36.58 -57.94
CA LEU A 212 -62.15 -36.03 -58.54
C LEU A 212 -62.08 -34.50 -58.80
N TYR A 213 -60.99 -33.83 -58.43
CA TYR A 213 -60.90 -32.37 -58.58
C TYR A 213 -60.65 -31.96 -60.04
N ARG A 214 -61.66 -31.36 -60.68
CA ARG A 214 -61.51 -30.60 -61.93
C ARG A 214 -61.38 -29.11 -61.61
N GLN A 215 -60.30 -28.49 -62.07
CA GLN A 215 -60.15 -27.04 -62.04
C GLN A 215 -61.31 -26.34 -62.79
N PRO A 216 -61.82 -25.21 -62.29
CA PRO A 216 -62.87 -24.47 -63.00
C PRO A 216 -62.36 -23.94 -64.35
N ILE A 217 -63.14 -24.16 -65.41
CA ILE A 217 -62.83 -23.69 -66.76
C ILE A 217 -63.23 -22.22 -66.87
N THR A 218 -62.25 -21.32 -67.05
CA THR A 218 -62.47 -19.86 -67.17
C THR A 218 -62.30 -19.39 -68.62
N THR A 219 -62.93 -20.05 -69.58
CA THR A 219 -62.92 -19.62 -70.99
C THR A 219 -64.34 -19.60 -71.53
N HIS A 220 -64.89 -18.40 -71.70
CA HIS A 220 -66.14 -18.17 -72.41
C HIS A 220 -65.82 -17.76 -73.85
N THR A 221 -66.15 -18.61 -74.82
CA THR A 221 -66.18 -18.21 -76.23
C THR A 221 -67.52 -17.55 -76.52
N VAL A 222 -67.52 -16.26 -76.79
CA VAL A 222 -68.72 -15.54 -77.24
C VAL A 222 -68.88 -15.84 -78.74
N GLU A 223 -69.89 -16.64 -79.10
CA GLU A 223 -70.30 -16.79 -80.50
C GLU A 223 -70.94 -15.48 -80.99
N LEU A 224 -70.24 -14.80 -81.90
CA LEU A 224 -70.72 -13.59 -82.56
C LEU A 224 -71.71 -13.99 -83.66
N LEU A 225 -72.99 -14.14 -83.31
CA LEU A 225 -74.06 -14.38 -84.28
C LEU A 225 -74.65 -13.04 -84.73
N SER A 226 -74.09 -12.54 -85.83
CA SER A 226 -74.62 -11.44 -86.63
C SER A 226 -76.02 -11.77 -87.12
N THR A 227 -77.06 -11.09 -86.61
CA THR A 227 -78.23 -10.77 -87.45
C THR A 227 -78.94 -9.52 -86.96
N MET A 228 -79.22 -8.67 -87.95
CA MET A 228 -79.75 -7.32 -87.87
C MET A 228 -81.11 -7.19 -87.17
N HIS A 229 -81.26 -6.16 -86.33
CA HIS A 229 -82.46 -5.32 -86.39
C HIS A 229 -82.21 -3.87 -85.92
N ASN A 230 -82.53 -2.95 -86.84
CA ASN A 230 -82.66 -1.50 -86.72
C ASN A 230 -83.32 -1.01 -85.42
N LYS A 231 -82.76 0.02 -84.76
CA LYS A 231 -83.11 1.45 -84.97
C LYS A 231 -82.42 2.36 -83.94
N SER A 232 -81.76 3.38 -84.49
CA SER A 232 -81.44 4.74 -84.00
C SER A 232 -82.06 5.21 -82.68
N TYR A 233 -81.27 5.87 -81.81
CA TYR A 233 -81.36 7.32 -81.52
C TYR A 233 -80.10 7.85 -80.79
N ASN A 234 -79.69 9.06 -81.18
CA ASN A 234 -78.44 9.79 -80.89
C ASN A 234 -78.49 10.64 -79.60
N GLY A 235 -77.28 10.98 -79.10
CA GLY A 235 -76.93 12.18 -78.29
C GLY A 235 -76.49 11.83 -76.86
N ILE A 236 -75.22 11.85 -76.42
CA ILE A 236 -74.15 12.87 -76.40
C ILE A 236 -74.58 14.16 -75.66
N VAL A 237 -74.20 14.29 -74.38
CA VAL A 237 -73.15 15.20 -73.80
C VAL A 237 -73.58 16.67 -73.91
N ASP A 238 -73.73 17.47 -72.85
CA ASP A 238 -72.89 17.67 -71.66
C ASP A 238 -73.61 17.52 -70.30
#